data_AF-A0A317FZY6-F1
#
_entry.id   AF-A0A317FZY6-F1
#
_cell.length_a   1.000
_cell.length_b   1.000
_cell.length_c   1.000
_cell.angle_alpha   90.00
_cell.angle_beta   90.00
_cell.angle_gamma   90.00
#
_symmetry.space_group_name_H-M   'P 1'
#
loop_
_entity.id
_entity.type
_entity.pdbx_description
1 polymer ?
#
loop_
_entity_poly.entity_id
_entity_poly.type
_entity_poly.pdbx_seq_one_letter_code
_entity_poly.pdbx_strand_id
1 'polypeptide(L)'
;MKKNEIVLFETNDKSKLLSVQMDGNTVWLSQAQMAELFDTTKQNVSLHANNCFKEGELDRNSVVKDFLTTATDGKQYKTKHYNLDVIISVGYRVKSKRGVEFRQ
;
A
#
# COMPACT_ATOMS: atom_id res chain seq x y z
N MET A 1 4.22 -19.82 13.35
CA MET A 1 3.72 -19.29 12.06
C MET A 1 2.96 -18.02 12.35
N LYS A 2 3.43 -16.84 11.90
CA LYS A 2 2.66 -15.60 12.07
C LYS A 2 1.40 -15.71 11.19
N LYS A 3 0.22 -15.53 11.79
CA LYS A 3 -1.04 -15.41 11.04
C LYS A 3 -0.93 -14.18 10.16
N ASN A 4 -0.84 -14.37 8.85
CA ASN A 4 -1.17 -13.30 7.91
C ASN A 4 -2.69 -13.16 7.94
N GLU A 5 -3.19 -12.20 8.69
CA GLU A 5 -4.61 -11.84 8.63
C GLU A 5 -4.84 -11.04 7.37
N ILE A 6 -5.77 -11.52 6.54
CA ILE A 6 -6.21 -10.83 5.33
C ILE A 6 -7.41 -9.99 5.71
N VAL A 7 -7.27 -8.67 5.60
CA VAL A 7 -8.39 -7.74 5.76
C VAL A 7 -8.89 -7.35 4.37
N LEU A 8 -10.21 -7.24 4.26
CA LEU A 8 -10.89 -6.81 3.05
C LEU A 8 -11.11 -5.30 3.14
N PHE A 9 -10.40 -4.53 2.32
CA PHE A 9 -10.70 -3.11 2.16
C PHE A 9 -11.80 -2.97 1.11
N GLU A 10 -12.95 -2.46 1.57
CA GLU A 10 -14.09 -2.10 0.75
C GLU A 10 -14.05 -0.58 0.54
N THR A 11 -14.08 -0.14 -0.72
CA THR A 11 -14.23 1.28 -1.03
C THR A 11 -15.66 1.76 -0.72
N ASN A 12 -15.87 3.07 -0.55
CA ASN A 12 -17.19 3.61 -0.18
C ASN A 12 -18.31 3.22 -1.16
N ASP A 13 -17.97 2.99 -2.42
CA ASP A 13 -18.86 2.51 -3.48
C ASP A 13 -18.95 0.97 -3.58
N LYS A 14 -18.29 0.24 -2.67
CA LYS A 14 -18.19 -1.22 -2.61
C LYS A 14 -17.62 -1.88 -3.87
N SER A 15 -16.97 -1.10 -4.75
CA SER A 15 -16.61 -1.54 -6.10
C SER A 15 -15.27 -2.29 -6.18
N LYS A 16 -14.39 -2.14 -5.18
CA LYS A 16 -13.15 -2.92 -5.11
C LYS A 16 -12.97 -3.57 -3.75
N LEU A 17 -12.45 -4.79 -3.81
CA LEU A 17 -12.13 -5.65 -2.68
C LEU A 17 -10.63 -5.92 -2.73
N LEU A 18 -9.90 -5.34 -1.78
CA LEU A 18 -8.45 -5.51 -1.71
C LEU A 18 -8.09 -6.40 -0.52
N SER A 19 -7.42 -7.53 -0.81
CA SER A 19 -6.80 -8.37 0.20
C SER A 19 -5.49 -7.76 0.66
N VAL A 20 -5.40 -7.36 1.93
CA VAL A 20 -4.20 -6.73 2.50
C VAL A 20 -3.56 -7.64 3.54
N GLN A 21 -2.24 -7.55 3.72
CA GLN A 21 -1.57 -8.30 4.78
C GLN A 21 -1.48 -7.48 6.07
N MET A 22 -1.78 -8.11 7.20
CA MET A 22 -1.52 -7.58 8.54
C MET A 22 -0.26 -8.22 9.13
N ASP A 23 0.60 -7.40 9.75
CA ASP A 23 1.67 -7.87 10.64
C ASP A 23 1.74 -6.96 11.87
N GLY A 24 1.32 -7.50 13.01
CA GLY A 24 1.12 -6.73 14.25
C GLY A 24 -0.11 -5.84 14.15
N ASN A 25 0.06 -4.55 14.47
CA ASN A 25 -1.04 -3.58 14.53
C ASN A 25 -1.12 -2.68 13.28
N THR A 26 -0.51 -3.10 12.16
CA THR A 26 -0.49 -2.29 10.93
C THR A 26 -0.75 -3.13 9.69
N VAL A 27 -1.30 -2.47 8.68
CA VAL A 27 -1.54 -3.01 7.34
C VAL A 27 -0.31 -2.79 6.46
N TRP A 28 -0.11 -3.70 5.51
CA TRP A 28 0.99 -3.65 4.56
C TRP A 28 0.47 -3.77 3.15
N LEU A 29 0.79 -2.79 2.31
CA LEU A 29 0.43 -2.76 0.90
C LEU A 29 1.66 -2.64 0.01
N SER A 30 1.68 -3.38 -1.09
CA SER A 30 2.59 -3.11 -2.20
C SER A 30 2.18 -1.84 -2.96
N GLN A 31 3.09 -1.28 -3.76
CA GLN A 31 2.76 -0.13 -4.62
C GLN A 31 1.65 -0.44 -5.63
N ALA A 32 1.53 -1.70 -6.07
CA ALA A 32 0.48 -2.12 -6.99
C ALA A 32 -0.89 -2.10 -6.30
N GLN A 33 -0.96 -2.60 -5.07
CA GLN A 33 -2.20 -2.57 -4.28
C GLN A 33 -2.60 -1.13 -3.92
N MET A 34 -1.65 -0.25 -3.60
CA MET A 34 -1.94 1.18 -3.42
C MET A 34 -2.45 1.85 -4.71
N ALA A 35 -1.91 1.47 -5.87
CA ALA A 35 -2.36 1.98 -7.16
C ALA A 35 -3.83 1.57 -7.43
N GLU A 36 -4.19 0.34 -7.09
CA GLU A 36 -5.57 -0.15 -7.18
C GLU A 36 -6.50 0.55 -6.18
N LEU A 37 -6.06 0.67 -4.92
CA LEU A 37 -6.79 1.31 -3.82
C LEU A 37 -7.14 2.75 -4.18
N PHE A 38 -6.15 3.55 -4.60
CA PHE A 38 -6.31 4.96 -4.91
C PHE A 38 -6.67 5.24 -6.37
N ASP A 39 -6.96 4.22 -7.17
CA ASP A 39 -7.30 4.36 -8.59
C ASP A 39 -6.32 5.27 -9.35
N THR A 40 -5.04 4.91 -9.27
CA THR A 40 -3.93 5.65 -9.86
C THR A 40 -2.89 4.70 -10.45
N THR A 41 -1.77 5.22 -10.95
CA THR A 41 -0.69 4.39 -11.49
C THR A 41 0.33 4.03 -10.40
N LYS A 42 0.96 2.85 -10.54
CA LYS A 42 2.08 2.45 -9.68
C LYS A 42 3.22 3.48 -9.71
N GLN A 43 3.46 4.10 -10.87
CA GLN A 43 4.45 5.16 -11.05
C GLN A 43 4.12 6.37 -10.17
N ASN A 44 2.86 6.78 -10.11
CA ASN A 44 2.43 7.91 -9.28
C ASN A 44 2.55 7.60 -7.78
N VAL A 45 2.18 6.39 -7.36
CA VAL A 45 2.42 5.90 -5.98
C VAL A 45 3.91 5.95 -5.65
N SER A 46 4.77 5.44 -6.55
CA SER A 46 6.21 5.44 -6.37
C SER A 46 6.78 6.85 -6.25
N LEU A 47 6.30 7.79 -7.07
CA LEU A 47 6.68 9.20 -6.98
C LEU A 47 6.38 9.78 -5.60
N HIS A 48 5.14 9.65 -5.11
CA HIS A 48 4.76 10.22 -3.82
C HIS A 48 5.47 9.56 -2.64
N ALA A 49 5.60 8.22 -2.65
CA ALA A 49 6.34 7.51 -1.60
C ALA A 49 7.82 7.93 -1.57
N ASN A 50 8.47 8.05 -2.73
CA ASN A 50 9.86 8.49 -2.81
C ASN A 50 10.03 9.94 -2.33
N ASN A 51 9.07 10.82 -2.62
CA ASN A 51 9.12 12.20 -2.13
C ASN A 51 9.03 12.24 -0.59
N CYS A 52 8.15 11.46 0.03
CA CYS A 52 8.07 11.36 1.50
C CYS A 52 9.40 10.96 2.13
N PHE A 53 10.13 10.02 1.51
CA PHE A 53 11.45 9.61 1.99
C PHE A 53 12.53 10.67 1.75
N LYS A 54 12.50 11.35 0.59
CA LYS A 54 13.47 12.41 0.26
C LYS A 54 13.30 13.64 1.14
N GLU A 55 12.07 13.97 1.48
CA GLU A 55 11.68 15.10 2.33
C GLU A 55 11.92 14.79 3.83
N GLY A 56 12.27 13.55 4.18
CA GLY A 56 12.53 13.13 5.56
C GLY A 56 11.26 12.98 6.41
N GLU A 57 10.08 12.98 5.79
CA GLU A 57 8.80 12.82 6.50
C GLU A 57 8.61 11.41 7.04
N LEU A 58 9.19 10.42 6.35
CA LEU A 58 9.13 9.01 6.73
C LEU A 58 10.52 8.38 6.62
N ASP A 59 10.92 7.60 7.63
CA ASP A 59 12.10 6.75 7.55
C ASP A 59 11.77 5.46 6.81
N ARG A 60 12.37 5.32 5.62
CA ARG A 60 12.18 4.16 4.73
C ARG A 60 12.44 2.82 5.43
N ASN A 61 13.40 2.73 6.33
CA ASN A 61 13.75 1.46 6.97
C ASN A 61 12.71 1.01 8.00
N SER A 62 11.97 1.97 8.57
CA SER A 62 10.93 1.72 9.57
C SER A 62 9.58 1.37 8.94
N VAL A 63 9.32 1.83 7.72
CA VAL A 63 8.00 1.78 7.06
C VAL A 63 7.94 0.85 5.84
N VAL A 64 9.04 0.22 5.46
CA VAL A 64 9.11 -0.71 4.31
C VAL A 64 9.61 -2.08 4.76
N LYS A 65 8.91 -3.14 4.33
CA LYS A 65 9.30 -4.54 4.56
C LYS A 65 9.21 -5.34 3.27
N ASP A 66 10.08 -6.32 3.12
CA ASP A 66 9.98 -7.31 2.03
C ASP A 66 9.08 -8.47 2.47
N PHE A 67 8.05 -8.75 1.68
CA PHE A 67 7.21 -9.94 1.83
C PHE A 67 7.48 -10.92 0.70
N LEU A 68 7.42 -12.22 1.00
CA LEU A 68 7.44 -13.25 -0.02
C LEU A 68 6.07 -13.29 -0.71
N THR A 69 6.06 -12.97 -1.99
CA THR A 69 4.88 -13.06 -2.84
C THR A 69 5.09 -14.20 -3.82
N THR A 70 4.19 -15.19 -3.81
CA THR A 70 4.16 -16.23 -4.84
C THR A 70 3.53 -15.65 -6.10
N ALA A 71 4.30 -15.59 -7.18
CA ALA A 71 3.78 -15.19 -8.48
C ALA A 71 3.02 -16.34 -9.15
N THR A 72 2.32 -16.02 -10.24
CA THR A 72 1.52 -16.98 -11.02
C THR A 72 2.34 -18.10 -11.66
N ASP A 73 3.66 -17.94 -11.75
CA ASP A 73 4.61 -18.95 -12.25
C ASP A 73 5.13 -19.89 -11.14
N GLY A 74 4.58 -19.79 -9.92
CA GLY A 74 4.96 -20.59 -8.77
C GLY A 74 6.24 -20.14 -8.07
N LYS A 75 6.93 -19.11 -8.57
CA LYS A 75 8.15 -18.59 -7.96
C LYS A 75 7.82 -17.58 -6.87
N GLN A 76 8.65 -17.58 -5.82
CA GLN A 76 8.55 -16.58 -4.76
C GLN A 76 9.47 -15.40 -5.07
N TYR A 77 8.89 -14.21 -5.06
CA TYR A 77 9.61 -12.95 -5.22
C TYR A 77 9.49 -12.13 -3.94
N LYS A 78 10.58 -11.44 -3.57
CA LYS A 78 10.53 -10.43 -2.52
C LYS A 78 9.91 -9.16 -3.08
N THR A 79 8.75 -8.80 -2.55
CA THR A 79 8.04 -7.57 -2.92
C THR A 79 8.02 -6.61 -1.74
N LYS A 80 8.41 -5.36 -2.00
CA LYS A 80 8.34 -4.30 -1.00
C LYS A 80 6.88 -3.95 -0.70
N HIS A 81 6.55 -4.00 0.58
CA HIS A 81 5.30 -3.51 1.13
C HIS A 81 5.58 -2.34 2.06
N TYR A 82 4.59 -1.48 2.15
CA TYR A 82 4.62 -0.20 2.82
C TYR A 82 3.54 -0.20 3.89
N ASN A 83 3.90 0.27 5.07
CA ASN A 83 2.98 0.28 6.22
C ASN A 83 1.89 1.35 6.08
N LEU A 84 1.00 1.42 7.07
CA LEU A 84 -0.09 2.38 7.11
C LEU A 84 0.35 3.85 6.96
N ASP A 85 1.50 4.26 7.52
CA ASP A 85 1.95 5.65 7.45
C ASP A 85 2.23 6.08 6.00
N VAL A 86 2.89 5.22 5.23
CA VAL A 86 3.13 5.49 3.79
C VAL A 86 1.81 5.48 3.02
N ILE A 87 0.91 4.55 3.33
CA ILE A 87 -0.39 4.44 2.66
C ILE A 87 -1.19 5.73 2.86
N ILE A 88 -1.23 6.25 4.09
CA ILE A 88 -1.87 7.53 4.42
C ILE A 88 -1.19 8.66 3.65
N SER A 89 0.14 8.81 3.75
CA SER A 89 0.86 9.89 3.09
C SER A 89 0.66 9.90 1.58
N VAL A 90 0.65 8.73 0.93
CA VAL A 90 0.33 8.60 -0.49
C VAL A 90 -1.14 8.96 -0.76
N GLY A 91 -2.09 8.44 0.02
CA GLY A 91 -3.53 8.71 -0.15
C GLY A 91 -3.87 10.20 -0.09
N TYR A 92 -3.19 10.96 0.78
CA TYR A 92 -3.36 12.41 0.84
C TYR A 92 -2.74 13.16 -0.35
N ARG A 93 -1.68 12.63 -0.97
CA ARG A 93 -0.96 13.28 -2.09
C ARG A 93 -1.52 12.92 -3.47
N VAL A 94 -2.20 11.77 -3.60
CA VAL A 94 -2.80 11.33 -4.87
C VAL A 94 -4.04 12.17 -5.22
N LYS A 95 -4.03 12.70 -6.44
CA LYS A 95 -5.16 13.41 -7.07
C LYS A 95 -6.03 12.43 -7.86
N SER A 96 -6.83 11.64 -7.15
CA SER A 96 -7.85 10.78 -7.75
C SER A 96 -9.16 10.90 -6.98
N LYS A 97 -10.27 10.46 -7.57
CA LYS A 97 -11.57 10.42 -6.89
C LYS A 97 -11.47 9.64 -5.58
N ARG A 98 -10.79 8.49 -5.61
CA ARG A 98 -10.55 7.66 -4.42
C ARG A 98 -9.60 8.28 -3.41
N GLY A 99 -8.59 9.02 -3.85
CA GLY A 99 -7.76 9.82 -2.95
C GLY A 99 -8.59 10.89 -2.23
N VAL A 100 -9.56 11.52 -2.91
CA VAL A 100 -10.49 12.46 -2.28
C VAL A 100 -11.39 11.77 -1.26
N GLU A 101 -11.97 10.62 -1.61
CA GLU A 101 -12.79 9.81 -0.68
C GLU A 101 -12.01 9.36 0.55
N PHE A 102 -10.74 9.00 0.39
CA PHE A 102 -9.86 8.62 1.50
C PHE A 102 -9.63 9.76 2.53
N ARG A 103 -9.84 11.02 2.12
CA ARG A 103 -9.63 12.20 2.97
C ARG A 103 -10.92 12.73 3.64
N GLN A 104 -12.08 12.15 3.34
CA GLN A 104 -13.37 12.51 3.93
C GLN A 104 -13.67 11.61 5.13
#